data_AF-A0A1T1NZ49-F1
#
_entry.id   AF-A0A1T1NZ49-F1
#
_cell.length_a   1.000
_cell.length_b   1.000
_cell.length_c   1.000
_cell.angle_alpha   90.00
_cell.angle_beta   90.00
_cell.angle_gamma   90.00
#
_symmetry.space_group_name_H-M   'P 1'
#
loop_
_entity.id
_entity.type
_entity.pdbx_description
1 polymer ?
#
loop_
_entity_poly.entity_id
_entity_poly.type
_entity_poly.pdbx_seq_one_letter_code
_entity_poly.pdbx_strand_id
1 'polypeptide(L)'
;MFIHPRQPVAFFDARLLDIVADPEQHGSDRLLFEYQGNTFEKPTFAGSAERAAKAKAEGSKPLAEVGQIGVIMNADPGSDFPMYRFQPYMDQSLRRAFELDVFEHVAPVGSPRYNAERIGWRNAACIDGFLAPAGIIPGENGRFIEDTTEGVELDVPREFFELCAQFKRTPEEVLRGFIADAAGLMNYYREPRADGYSSNGSDERDMAYSYIERAYGMFRED
;
A
#
# COMPACT_ATOMS: atom_id res chain seq x y z
N MET A 1 0.43 4.09 1.57
CA MET A 1 0.72 3.90 3.02
C MET A 1 1.58 2.66 3.13
N PHE A 2 2.85 2.83 3.47
CA PHE A 2 3.79 1.72 3.62
C PHE A 2 3.58 1.05 4.99
N ILE A 3 3.44 -0.27 4.98
CA ILE A 3 3.35 -1.09 6.19
C ILE A 3 4.76 -1.40 6.68
N HIS A 4 5.21 -0.73 7.72
CA HIS A 4 6.48 -1.10 8.33
C HIS A 4 6.27 -2.40 9.13
N PRO A 5 7.09 -3.44 8.95
CA PRO A 5 7.04 -4.67 9.76
C PRO A 5 7.15 -4.42 11.27
N ARG A 6 7.74 -3.29 11.67
CA ARG A 6 7.91 -2.85 13.06
C ARG A 6 6.72 -2.07 13.59
N GLN A 7 5.66 -1.85 12.79
CA GLN A 7 4.44 -1.22 13.30
C GLN A 7 3.81 -2.15 14.35
N PRO A 8 3.80 -1.79 15.65
CA PRO A 8 3.18 -2.59 16.71
C PRO A 8 1.64 -2.65 16.59
N VAL A 9 1.11 -2.05 15.54
CA VAL A 9 -0.30 -1.73 15.31
C VAL A 9 -0.89 -2.52 14.13
N ALA A 10 -0.10 -3.43 13.52
CA ALA A 10 -0.56 -4.30 12.46
C ALA A 10 -0.77 -5.74 12.96
N PHE A 11 -1.95 -6.31 12.70
CA PHE A 11 -2.26 -7.73 12.94
C PHE A 11 -2.22 -8.45 11.60
N PHE A 12 -1.12 -9.15 11.32
CA PHE A 12 -0.94 -9.93 10.09
C PHE A 12 -1.69 -11.26 10.17
N ASP A 13 -1.97 -11.87 9.02
CA ASP A 13 -2.66 -13.16 8.92
C ASP A 13 -3.99 -13.19 9.69
N ALA A 14 -4.61 -12.02 9.88
CA ALA A 14 -5.87 -11.87 10.57
C ALA A 14 -7.00 -12.33 9.64
N ARG A 15 -7.92 -13.14 10.17
CA ARG A 15 -9.12 -13.56 9.45
C ARG A 15 -10.28 -12.64 9.82
N LEU A 16 -10.86 -11.96 8.84
CA LEU A 16 -12.02 -11.11 9.06
C LEU A 16 -13.23 -11.98 9.43
N LEU A 17 -13.87 -11.70 10.56
CA LEU A 17 -15.06 -12.39 11.04
C LEU A 17 -16.33 -11.59 10.73
N ASP A 18 -16.31 -10.28 10.98
CA ASP A 18 -17.43 -9.40 10.66
C ASP A 18 -17.04 -7.91 10.68
N ILE A 19 -17.93 -7.06 10.17
CA ILE A 19 -17.89 -5.60 10.34
C ILE A 19 -19.23 -5.17 10.93
N VAL A 20 -19.23 -4.82 12.21
CA VAL A 20 -20.47 -4.52 12.95
C VAL A 20 -20.60 -3.03 13.24
N ALA A 21 -21.83 -2.51 13.23
CA ALA A 21 -22.10 -1.17 13.71
C ALA A 21 -22.04 -1.15 15.24
N ASP A 22 -21.43 -0.11 15.83
CA ASP A 22 -21.45 0.14 17.27
C ASP A 22 -22.47 1.25 17.56
N PRO A 23 -23.69 0.92 18.01
CA PRO A 23 -24.72 1.92 18.27
C PRO A 23 -24.48 2.74 19.54
N GLU A 24 -23.57 2.32 20.43
CA GLU A 24 -23.31 3.00 21.71
C GLU A 24 -22.19 4.05 21.61
N GLN A 25 -21.28 3.92 20.65
CA GLN A 25 -20.24 4.93 20.36
C GLN A 25 -20.57 5.69 19.08
N HIS A 26 -21.01 6.95 19.24
CA HIS A 26 -21.30 7.91 18.19
C HIS A 26 -20.28 7.93 17.02
N GLY A 27 -20.48 7.06 16.01
CA GLY A 27 -19.84 7.19 14.70
C GLY A 27 -18.58 6.35 14.44
N SER A 28 -18.40 5.20 15.08
CA SER A 28 -17.36 4.23 14.64
C SER A 28 -17.91 2.82 14.55
N ASP A 29 -17.76 2.16 13.40
CA ASP A 29 -18.04 0.73 13.28
C ASP A 29 -16.88 -0.09 13.88
N ARG A 30 -17.02 -1.40 13.97
CA ARG A 30 -15.99 -2.31 14.51
C ARG A 30 -15.61 -3.39 13.53
N LEU A 31 -14.31 -3.67 13.43
CA LEU A 31 -13.78 -4.88 12.79
C LEU A 31 -13.70 -5.99 13.82
N LEU A 32 -14.38 -7.11 13.57
CA LEU A 32 -14.20 -8.35 14.30
C LEU A 32 -13.29 -9.25 13.48
N PHE A 33 -12.22 -9.75 14.09
CA PHE A 33 -11.27 -10.62 13.40
C PHE A 33 -10.65 -11.64 14.34
N GLU A 34 -10.28 -12.78 13.78
CA GLU A 34 -9.47 -13.78 14.46
C GLU A 34 -7.99 -13.51 14.19
N TYR A 35 -7.18 -13.55 15.24
CA TYR A 35 -5.73 -13.46 15.17
C TYR A 35 -5.11 -14.40 16.21
N GLN A 36 -4.18 -15.26 15.79
CA GLN A 36 -3.52 -16.23 16.66
C GLN A 36 -4.50 -17.07 17.51
N GLY A 37 -5.63 -17.48 16.92
CA GLY A 37 -6.66 -18.29 17.58
C GLY A 37 -7.55 -17.55 18.58
N ASN A 38 -7.39 -16.23 18.73
CA ASN A 38 -8.24 -15.40 19.58
C ASN A 38 -9.07 -14.43 18.74
N THR A 39 -10.26 -14.10 19.23
CA THR A 39 -11.11 -13.06 18.62
C THR A 39 -10.72 -11.70 19.17
N PHE A 40 -10.56 -10.73 18.27
CA PHE A 40 -10.26 -9.34 18.58
C PHE A 40 -11.28 -8.41 17.93
N GLU A 41 -11.38 -7.22 18.52
CA GLU A 41 -12.21 -6.13 18.02
C GLU A 41 -11.39 -4.85 17.95
N LYS A 42 -11.55 -4.09 16.86
CA LYS A 42 -10.93 -2.77 16.68
C LYS A 42 -11.90 -1.77 16.06
N PRO A 43 -11.86 -0.49 16.46
CA PRO A 43 -12.67 0.55 15.83
C PRO A 43 -12.27 0.75 14.36
N THR A 44 -13.26 1.04 13.52
CA THR A 44 -13.11 1.39 12.12
C THR A 44 -14.05 2.54 11.76
N PHE A 45 -13.94 3.00 10.52
CA PHE A 45 -14.66 4.18 10.04
C PHE A 45 -16.18 3.95 10.05
N ALA A 46 -16.95 4.96 10.44
CA ALA A 46 -18.41 4.94 10.32
C ALA A 46 -18.87 4.54 8.90
N GLY A 47 -19.97 3.78 8.83
CA GLY A 47 -20.59 3.32 7.59
C GLY A 47 -19.80 2.23 6.87
N SER A 48 -18.76 1.66 7.48
CA SER A 48 -18.08 0.47 6.98
C SER A 48 -18.98 -0.77 7.03
N ALA A 49 -19.76 -0.94 8.10
CA ALA A 49 -20.72 -2.03 8.25
C ALA A 49 -21.85 -1.94 7.21
N GLU A 50 -22.41 -0.73 7.03
CA GLU A 50 -23.42 -0.47 6.01
C GLU A 50 -22.88 -0.73 4.59
N ARG A 51 -21.67 -0.24 4.28
CA ARG A 51 -21.02 -0.49 2.99
C ARG A 51 -20.78 -1.98 2.74
N ALA A 52 -20.35 -2.73 3.77
CA ALA A 52 -20.16 -4.17 3.66
C ALA A 52 -21.49 -4.91 3.42
N ALA A 53 -22.54 -4.55 4.16
CA ALA A 53 -23.88 -5.11 3.98
C ALA A 53 -24.45 -4.81 2.59
N LYS A 54 -24.28 -3.57 2.11
CA LYS A 54 -24.70 -3.14 0.77
C LYS A 54 -23.97 -3.90 -0.33
N ALA A 55 -22.64 -3.99 -0.27
CA ALA A 55 -21.85 -4.73 -1.25
C ALA A 55 -22.27 -6.21 -1.34
N LYS A 56 -22.54 -6.84 -0.18
CA LYS A 56 -23.07 -8.20 -0.10
C LYS A 56 -24.46 -8.32 -0.73
N ALA A 57 -25.36 -7.37 -0.48
CA ALA A 57 -26.71 -7.36 -1.04
C ALA A 57 -26.70 -7.15 -2.57
N GLU A 58 -25.77 -6.34 -3.08
CA GLU A 58 -25.62 -6.04 -4.52
C GLU A 58 -24.87 -7.14 -5.29
N GLY A 59 -24.42 -8.21 -4.62
CA GLY A 59 -23.64 -9.29 -5.24
C GLY A 59 -22.28 -8.84 -5.77
N SER A 60 -21.82 -7.65 -5.39
CA SER A 60 -20.47 -7.16 -5.66
C SER A 60 -19.50 -7.91 -4.77
N LYS A 61 -18.28 -8.19 -5.25
CA LYS A 61 -17.19 -8.68 -4.39
C LYS A 61 -16.62 -7.48 -3.64
N PRO A 62 -16.94 -7.25 -2.34
CA PRO A 62 -16.29 -6.17 -1.62
C PRO A 62 -14.79 -6.43 -1.57
N LEU A 63 -14.02 -5.34 -1.46
CA LEU A 63 -12.59 -5.41 -1.21
C LEU A 63 -12.23 -6.11 0.11
N ALA A 64 -13.20 -6.45 0.95
CA ALA A 64 -13.04 -7.16 2.21
C ALA A 64 -14.28 -8.05 2.44
N GLU A 65 -14.11 -9.35 2.41
CA GLU A 65 -15.16 -10.34 2.65
C GLU A 65 -14.91 -11.12 3.95
N VAL A 66 -15.99 -11.44 4.65
CA VAL A 66 -15.94 -12.32 5.84
C VAL A 66 -15.29 -13.65 5.46
N GLY A 67 -14.36 -14.10 6.30
CA GLY A 67 -13.57 -15.32 6.11
C GLY A 67 -12.24 -15.10 5.40
N GLN A 68 -12.01 -13.93 4.78
CA GLN A 68 -10.73 -13.63 4.16
C GLN A 68 -9.64 -13.40 5.19
N ILE A 69 -8.42 -13.74 4.81
CA ILE A 69 -7.19 -13.48 5.54
C ILE A 69 -6.51 -12.25 4.96
N GLY A 70 -5.96 -11.43 5.84
CA GLY A 70 -5.32 -10.18 5.50
C GLY A 70 -4.56 -9.58 6.66
N VAL A 71 -4.37 -8.26 6.59
CA VAL A 71 -3.78 -7.48 7.67
C VAL A 71 -4.79 -6.46 8.19
N ILE A 72 -4.88 -6.35 9.51
CA ILE A 72 -5.55 -5.24 10.18
C ILE A 72 -4.49 -4.18 10.48
N MET A 73 -4.64 -2.98 9.95
CA MET A 73 -3.68 -1.89 10.13
C MET A 73 -4.33 -0.70 10.82
N ASN A 74 -3.60 -0.04 11.72
CA ASN A 74 -3.94 1.31 12.14
C ASN A 74 -3.79 2.28 10.96
N ALA A 75 -4.88 2.95 10.62
CA ALA A 75 -4.97 3.91 9.52
C ALA A 75 -4.49 5.31 9.91
N ASP A 76 -4.38 5.61 11.21
CA ASP A 76 -3.92 6.90 11.74
C ASP A 76 -2.93 6.69 12.91
N PRO A 77 -1.68 6.30 12.61
CA PRO A 77 -0.65 6.09 13.62
C PRO A 77 -0.30 7.41 14.30
N GLY A 78 -0.59 7.52 15.61
CA GLY A 78 -0.34 8.72 16.40
C GLY A 78 -1.60 9.44 16.90
N SER A 79 -2.77 9.05 16.40
CA SER A 79 -4.05 9.48 17.00
C SER A 79 -4.28 8.80 18.35
N ASP A 80 -4.81 9.56 19.32
CA ASP A 80 -5.28 9.03 20.60
C ASP A 80 -6.45 8.04 20.42
N PHE A 81 -7.15 8.13 19.29
CA PHE A 81 -8.28 7.28 18.92
C PHE A 81 -8.02 6.63 17.55
N PRO A 82 -7.12 5.64 17.47
CA PRO A 82 -6.70 5.07 16.20
C PRO A 82 -7.84 4.27 15.55
N MET A 83 -8.11 4.56 14.27
CA MET A 83 -9.01 3.78 13.43
C MET A 83 -8.25 2.68 12.70
N TYR A 84 -8.88 1.53 12.52
CA TYR A 84 -8.27 0.39 11.85
C TYR A 84 -8.95 0.08 10.53
N ARG A 85 -8.19 -0.47 9.59
CA ARG A 85 -8.68 -0.98 8.30
C ARG A 85 -8.24 -2.43 8.11
N PHE A 86 -9.11 -3.23 7.52
CA PHE A 86 -8.74 -4.55 7.02
C PHE A 86 -8.35 -4.44 5.55
N GLN A 87 -7.21 -5.01 5.19
CA GLN A 87 -6.79 -5.20 3.81
C GLN A 87 -6.59 -6.71 3.61
N PRO A 88 -7.45 -7.40 2.83
CA PRO A 88 -7.21 -8.80 2.54
C PRO A 88 -5.92 -8.95 1.73
N TYR A 89 -5.36 -10.15 1.78
CA TYR A 89 -4.33 -10.55 0.85
C TYR A 89 -4.94 -10.92 -0.49
N MET A 90 -4.32 -10.50 -1.60
CA MET A 90 -4.76 -10.90 -2.94
C MET A 90 -4.68 -12.43 -3.07
N ASP A 91 -3.57 -13.00 -2.60
CA ASP A 91 -3.37 -14.43 -2.44
C ASP A 91 -3.80 -14.87 -1.04
N GLN A 92 -4.92 -15.57 -0.92
CA GLN A 92 -5.46 -16.02 0.37
C GLN A 92 -4.64 -17.13 1.04
N SER A 93 -3.65 -17.71 0.34
CA SER A 93 -2.65 -18.62 0.92
C SER A 93 -1.43 -17.89 1.51
N LEU A 94 -1.27 -16.59 1.23
CA LEU A 94 -0.16 -15.77 1.68
C LEU A 94 -0.15 -15.65 3.22
N ARG A 95 1.00 -15.90 3.84
CA ARG A 95 1.22 -15.74 5.28
C ARG A 95 2.53 -15.00 5.55
N ARG A 96 2.61 -14.34 6.70
CA ARG A 96 3.89 -13.83 7.20
C ARG A 96 4.79 -14.97 7.63
N ALA A 97 6.06 -14.84 7.28
CA ALA A 97 7.15 -15.70 7.73
C ALA A 97 8.12 -14.84 8.53
N PHE A 98 7.74 -14.46 9.76
CA PHE A 98 8.51 -13.52 10.60
C PHE A 98 9.96 -13.97 10.83
N GLU A 99 10.18 -15.28 10.88
CA GLU A 99 11.48 -15.91 10.99
C GLU A 99 12.42 -15.68 9.79
N LEU A 100 11.89 -15.25 8.64
CA LEU A 100 12.69 -14.90 7.47
C LEU A 100 13.02 -13.40 7.40
N ASP A 101 12.47 -12.56 8.28
CA ASP A 101 12.69 -11.12 8.22
C ASP A 101 14.18 -10.75 8.32
N VAL A 102 14.64 -9.88 7.43
CA VAL A 102 15.98 -9.30 7.42
C VAL A 102 15.87 -7.80 7.63
N PHE A 103 16.36 -7.34 8.78
CA PHE A 103 16.41 -5.93 9.13
C PHE A 103 17.82 -5.39 8.93
N GLU A 104 18.04 -4.74 7.79
CA GLU A 104 19.31 -4.06 7.53
C GLU A 104 19.30 -2.63 8.07
N HIS A 105 20.31 -2.30 8.88
CA HIS A 105 20.63 -0.92 9.23
C HIS A 105 21.60 -0.36 8.20
N VAL A 106 21.09 0.09 7.06
CA VAL A 106 21.95 0.68 6.02
C VAL A 106 22.33 2.10 6.43
N ALA A 107 23.63 2.36 6.57
CA ALA A 107 24.15 3.70 6.77
C ALA A 107 24.27 4.46 5.42
N PRO A 108 24.03 5.78 5.37
CA PRO A 108 23.63 6.63 6.50
C PRO A 108 22.16 6.43 6.85
N VAL A 109 21.89 6.43 8.16
CA VAL A 109 20.53 6.50 8.71
C VAL A 109 19.86 7.74 8.12
N GLY A 110 18.83 7.56 7.30
CA GLY A 110 18.10 8.66 6.65
C GLY A 110 18.27 8.77 5.13
N SER A 111 19.06 7.90 4.47
CA SER A 111 18.92 7.73 3.01
C SER A 111 17.62 6.97 2.74
N PRO A 112 16.65 7.53 2.00
CA PRO A 112 15.43 6.83 1.62
C PRO A 112 15.76 5.88 0.48
N ARG A 113 16.65 4.92 0.71
CA ARG A 113 16.59 3.70 -0.07
C ARG A 113 15.34 3.01 0.43
N TYR A 114 14.23 3.30 -0.25
CA TYR A 114 13.02 2.53 -0.14
C TYR A 114 13.45 1.06 -0.08
N ASN A 115 12.82 0.29 0.81
CA ASN A 115 12.91 -1.16 0.77
C ASN A 115 14.14 -1.83 1.38
N ALA A 116 15.06 -1.13 2.07
CA ALA A 116 16.25 -1.77 2.68
C ALA A 116 15.90 -2.99 3.57
N GLU A 117 14.85 -2.88 4.37
CA GLU A 117 14.31 -4.02 5.13
C GLU A 117 13.58 -5.02 4.21
N ARG A 118 13.84 -6.30 4.42
CA ARG A 118 13.23 -7.40 3.66
C ARG A 118 12.39 -8.27 4.59
N ILE A 119 11.15 -8.51 4.20
CA ILE A 119 10.08 -9.08 5.00
C ILE A 119 9.73 -10.45 4.47
N GLY A 120 9.69 -11.42 5.36
CA GLY A 120 9.40 -12.80 5.06
C GLY A 120 7.94 -13.05 4.74
N TRP A 121 7.69 -13.72 3.63
CA TRP A 121 6.37 -14.18 3.24
C TRP A 121 6.44 -15.64 2.83
N ARG A 122 5.32 -16.32 2.86
CA ARG A 122 5.16 -17.68 2.31
C ARG A 122 3.77 -17.81 1.73
N ASN A 123 3.59 -18.69 0.76
CA ASN A 123 2.27 -18.98 0.20
C ASN A 123 2.25 -20.41 -0.37
N ALA A 124 1.14 -20.80 -0.99
CA ALA A 124 1.01 -22.14 -1.58
C ALA A 124 2.01 -22.40 -2.72
N ALA A 125 2.45 -21.35 -3.44
CA ALA A 125 3.43 -21.47 -4.51
C ALA A 125 4.88 -21.55 -4.01
N CYS A 126 5.16 -20.99 -2.83
CA CYS A 126 6.48 -20.92 -2.22
C CYS A 126 6.36 -21.20 -0.71
N ILE A 127 6.33 -22.48 -0.36
CA ILE A 127 6.11 -22.96 1.01
C ILE A 127 7.31 -22.65 1.93
N ASP A 128 8.52 -22.71 1.36
CA ASP A 128 9.77 -22.39 2.08
C ASP A 128 9.91 -20.89 2.38
N GLY A 129 9.12 -20.07 1.68
CA GLY A 129 9.05 -18.64 1.85
C GLY A 129 10.00 -17.84 0.96
N PHE A 130 9.76 -16.55 0.91
CA PHE A 130 10.45 -15.57 0.08
C PHE A 130 10.50 -14.21 0.78
N LEU A 131 11.34 -13.32 0.28
CA LEU A 131 11.51 -11.97 0.83
C LEU A 131 10.85 -10.94 -0.07
N ALA A 132 10.10 -10.02 0.53
CA ALA A 132 9.57 -8.85 -0.13
C ALA A 132 9.96 -7.59 0.65
N PRO A 133 10.20 -6.45 0.00
CA PRO A 133 10.43 -5.18 0.67
C PRO A 133 9.47 -4.82 1.81
N ALA A 134 9.98 -4.17 2.85
CA ALA A 134 9.12 -3.56 3.85
C ALA A 134 8.15 -2.57 3.20
N GLY A 135 6.89 -2.63 3.60
CA GLY A 135 5.84 -1.78 3.06
C GLY A 135 4.97 -2.41 1.99
N ILE A 136 5.39 -3.54 1.42
CA ILE A 136 4.63 -4.27 0.40
C ILE A 136 3.90 -5.47 0.99
N ILE A 137 2.66 -5.68 0.55
CA ILE A 137 1.97 -6.97 0.66
C ILE A 137 2.09 -7.62 -0.72
N PRO A 138 2.77 -8.76 -0.84
CA PRO A 138 2.86 -9.47 -2.11
C PRO A 138 1.49 -9.75 -2.73
N GLY A 139 1.44 -9.68 -4.05
CA GLY A 139 0.22 -9.89 -4.83
C GLY A 139 -0.08 -11.37 -5.05
N GLU A 140 -0.67 -11.66 -6.21
CA GLU A 140 -1.03 -13.02 -6.60
C GLU A 140 0.23 -13.90 -6.71
N ASN A 141 0.18 -15.10 -6.11
CA ASN A 141 1.30 -16.03 -6.03
C ASN A 141 2.57 -15.41 -5.44
N GLY A 142 2.45 -14.39 -4.60
CA GLY A 142 3.60 -13.73 -3.96
C GLY A 142 4.37 -12.78 -4.87
N ARG A 143 3.83 -12.44 -6.06
CA ARG A 143 4.50 -11.56 -7.01
C ARG A 143 4.50 -10.10 -6.56
N PHE A 144 5.57 -9.40 -6.92
CA PHE A 144 5.70 -7.95 -6.84
C PHE A 144 6.79 -7.49 -7.81
N ILE A 145 6.80 -6.20 -8.16
CA ILE A 145 7.86 -5.59 -8.96
C ILE A 145 8.92 -5.06 -8.00
N GLU A 146 10.14 -5.55 -8.14
CA GLU A 146 11.29 -5.10 -7.35
C GLU A 146 11.60 -3.63 -7.59
N ASP A 147 12.19 -2.99 -6.59
CA ASP A 147 12.69 -1.63 -6.71
C ASP A 147 14.06 -1.65 -7.41
N THR A 148 14.05 -1.30 -8.69
CA THR A 148 15.24 -1.14 -9.52
C THR A 148 15.53 0.32 -9.81
N THR A 149 15.07 1.25 -8.96
CA THR A 149 15.23 2.68 -9.19
C THR A 149 16.67 3.13 -8.95
N GLU A 150 17.08 4.17 -9.68
CA GLU A 150 18.35 4.85 -9.49
C GLU A 150 18.10 6.24 -8.89
N GLY A 151 18.85 6.60 -7.85
CA GLY A 151 18.70 7.87 -7.15
C GLY A 151 19.27 9.04 -7.96
N VAL A 152 18.49 10.12 -8.06
CA VAL A 152 18.91 11.39 -8.67
C VAL A 152 18.72 12.51 -7.65
N GLU A 153 19.77 13.31 -7.42
CA GLU A 153 19.69 14.53 -6.61
C GLU A 153 19.39 15.73 -7.52
N LEU A 154 18.37 16.52 -7.14
CA LEU A 154 17.91 17.68 -7.91
C LEU A 154 17.58 18.83 -6.96
N ASP A 155 18.21 19.99 -7.17
CA ASP A 155 17.80 21.23 -6.52
C ASP A 155 16.48 21.73 -7.13
N VAL A 156 15.44 21.81 -6.30
CA VAL A 156 14.10 22.20 -6.74
C VAL A 156 13.86 23.69 -6.46
N PRO A 157 13.51 24.52 -7.47
CA PRO A 157 13.27 25.94 -7.27
C PRO A 157 12.00 26.21 -6.44
N ARG A 158 11.99 27.33 -5.70
CA ARG A 158 10.89 27.70 -4.79
C ARG A 158 9.54 27.79 -5.50
N GLU A 159 9.54 28.26 -6.74
CA GLU A 159 8.36 28.39 -7.59
C GLU A 159 7.65 27.04 -7.78
N PHE A 160 8.42 25.94 -7.87
CA PHE A 160 7.84 24.61 -7.97
C PHE A 160 7.24 24.13 -6.65
N PHE A 161 7.86 24.45 -5.51
CA PHE A 161 7.25 24.19 -4.19
C PHE A 161 5.92 24.93 -4.05
N GLU A 162 5.87 26.20 -4.44
CA GLU A 162 4.66 27.03 -4.38
C GLU A 162 3.57 26.49 -5.32
N LEU A 163 3.93 25.99 -6.51
CA LEU A 163 3.01 25.30 -7.40
C LEU A 163 2.44 24.02 -6.77
N CYS A 164 3.29 23.14 -6.22
CA CYS A 164 2.85 21.89 -5.59
C CYS A 164 1.93 22.13 -4.40
N ALA A 165 2.21 23.18 -3.61
CA ALA A 165 1.40 23.57 -2.46
C ALA A 165 -0.05 23.94 -2.83
N GLN A 166 -0.30 24.48 -4.03
CA GLN A 166 -1.67 24.75 -4.53
C GLN A 166 -2.53 23.48 -4.60
N PHE A 167 -1.89 22.33 -4.80
CA PHE A 167 -2.53 21.01 -4.85
C PHE A 167 -2.40 20.21 -3.55
N LYS A 168 -1.85 20.81 -2.48
CA LYS A 168 -1.56 20.13 -1.20
C LYS A 168 -0.69 18.87 -1.40
N ARG A 169 0.30 18.98 -2.29
CA ARG A 169 1.28 17.92 -2.56
C ARG A 169 2.69 18.42 -2.33
N THR A 170 3.59 17.51 -1.99
CA THR A 170 5.03 17.80 -1.98
C THR A 170 5.61 17.71 -3.39
N PRO A 171 6.76 18.36 -3.67
CA PRO A 171 7.45 18.17 -4.94
C PRO A 171 7.77 16.71 -5.24
N GLU A 172 8.13 15.93 -4.23
CA GLU A 172 8.41 14.51 -4.39
C GLU A 172 7.17 13.75 -4.89
N GLU A 173 5.99 13.97 -4.31
CA GLU A 173 4.76 13.31 -4.74
C GLU A 173 4.40 13.68 -6.19
N VAL A 174 4.53 14.96 -6.55
CA VAL A 174 4.22 15.45 -7.90
C VAL A 174 5.20 14.87 -8.93
N LEU A 175 6.51 14.90 -8.63
CA LEU A 175 7.55 14.37 -9.53
C LEU A 175 7.43 12.86 -9.69
N ARG A 176 7.18 12.11 -8.62
CA ARG A 176 6.94 10.65 -8.71
C ARG A 176 5.74 10.32 -9.59
N GLY A 177 4.63 11.05 -9.40
CA GLY A 177 3.44 10.90 -10.24
C GLY A 177 3.75 11.17 -11.71
N PHE A 178 4.38 12.30 -12.01
CA PHE A 178 4.75 12.65 -13.38
C PHE A 178 5.71 11.62 -14.03
N ILE A 179 6.72 11.16 -13.30
CA ILE A 179 7.65 10.11 -13.77
C ILE A 179 6.88 8.82 -14.07
N ALA A 180 5.99 8.40 -13.16
CA ALA A 180 5.18 7.20 -13.37
C ALA A 180 4.28 7.35 -14.59
N ASP A 181 3.69 8.54 -14.80
CA ASP A 181 2.83 8.81 -15.94
C ASP A 181 3.63 8.81 -17.25
N ALA A 182 4.74 9.53 -17.30
CA ALA A 182 5.61 9.62 -18.48
C ALA A 182 6.23 8.27 -18.87
N ALA A 183 6.56 7.42 -17.88
CA ALA A 183 7.12 6.09 -18.10
C ALA A 183 6.05 4.98 -18.22
N GLY A 184 4.76 5.33 -18.13
CA GLY A 184 3.66 4.37 -18.25
C GLY A 184 3.59 3.33 -17.12
N LEU A 185 4.11 3.66 -15.93
CA LEU A 185 4.20 2.75 -14.80
C LEU A 185 2.85 2.61 -14.09
N MET A 186 2.39 1.37 -13.94
CA MET A 186 1.15 1.04 -13.25
C MET A 186 1.43 0.20 -12.01
N ASN A 187 0.75 0.52 -10.91
CA ASN A 187 0.80 -0.26 -9.68
C ASN A 187 -0.46 -1.13 -9.56
N TYR A 188 -0.32 -2.41 -9.88
CA TYR A 188 -1.45 -3.34 -9.83
C TYR A 188 -1.53 -4.06 -8.49
N TYR A 189 -2.72 -4.20 -7.92
CA TYR A 189 -2.92 -4.95 -6.68
C TYR A 189 -2.44 -6.42 -6.76
N ARG A 190 -2.54 -7.04 -7.94
CA ARG A 190 -2.06 -8.42 -8.19
C ARG A 190 -0.54 -8.54 -8.31
N GLU A 191 0.16 -7.44 -8.54
CA GLU A 191 1.60 -7.38 -8.75
C GLU A 191 2.08 -5.97 -8.34
N PRO A 192 2.08 -5.69 -7.02
CA PRO A 192 2.36 -4.36 -6.52
C PRO A 192 3.82 -3.99 -6.77
N ARG A 193 4.10 -2.69 -6.88
CA ARG A 193 5.45 -2.17 -7.06
C ARG A 193 6.09 -1.79 -5.72
N ALA A 194 7.31 -2.29 -5.50
CA ALA A 194 8.10 -1.92 -4.33
C ALA A 194 8.67 -0.50 -4.44
N ASP A 195 8.92 -0.01 -5.65
CA ASP A 195 9.47 1.34 -5.91
C ASP A 195 8.51 2.49 -5.55
N GLY A 196 7.24 2.18 -5.23
CA GLY A 196 6.23 3.15 -4.85
C GLY A 196 5.70 4.03 -5.99
N TYR A 197 6.11 3.80 -7.24
CA TYR A 197 5.59 4.53 -8.39
C TYR A 197 4.21 4.00 -8.80
N SER A 198 3.33 4.92 -9.18
CA SER A 198 2.05 4.59 -9.78
C SER A 198 1.59 5.77 -10.61
N SER A 199 1.17 5.50 -11.84
CA SER A 199 0.48 6.48 -12.68
C SER A 199 -0.77 7.03 -11.98
N ASN A 200 -1.07 8.30 -12.24
CA ASN A 200 -2.26 8.98 -11.75
C ASN A 200 -3.52 8.61 -12.56
N GLY A 201 -3.36 8.20 -13.82
CA GLY A 201 -4.47 7.85 -14.71
C GLY A 201 -4.05 7.72 -16.17
N SER A 202 -4.96 7.22 -17.02
CA SER A 202 -4.68 7.07 -18.46
C SER A 202 -4.40 8.38 -19.15
N ASP A 203 -5.22 9.39 -18.84
CA ASP A 203 -5.15 10.67 -19.50
C ASP A 203 -3.89 11.42 -19.08
N GLU A 204 -3.48 11.27 -17.81
CA GLU A 204 -2.22 11.78 -17.29
C GLU A 204 -1.00 11.13 -17.98
N ARG A 205 -1.03 9.81 -18.25
CA ARG A 205 0.04 9.16 -19.04
C ARG A 205 0.14 9.75 -20.44
N ASP A 206 -0.99 9.88 -21.12
CA ASP A 206 -1.02 10.39 -22.50
C ASP A 206 -0.51 11.85 -22.55
N MET A 207 -0.91 12.68 -21.58
CA MET A 207 -0.45 14.07 -21.49
C MET A 207 1.03 14.18 -21.10
N ALA A 208 1.50 13.40 -20.12
CA ALA A 208 2.89 13.42 -19.68
C ALA A 208 3.83 12.95 -20.79
N TYR A 209 3.47 11.86 -21.49
CA TYR A 209 4.21 11.39 -22.65
C TYR A 209 4.22 12.44 -23.78
N SER A 210 3.07 13.05 -24.07
CA SER A 210 2.97 14.11 -25.09
C SER A 210 3.84 15.33 -24.77
N TYR A 211 3.95 15.71 -23.49
CA TYR A 211 4.86 16.76 -23.05
C TYR A 211 6.31 16.40 -23.32
N ILE A 212 6.75 15.19 -22.93
CA ILE A 212 8.13 14.72 -23.14
C ILE A 212 8.46 14.67 -24.63
N GLU A 213 7.57 14.10 -25.45
CA GLU A 213 7.76 14.02 -26.90
C GLU A 213 7.86 15.41 -27.53
N ARG A 214 7.01 16.36 -27.12
CA ARG A 214 7.04 17.72 -27.64
C ARG A 214 8.27 18.50 -27.22
N ALA A 215 8.74 18.32 -25.99
CA ALA A 215 9.88 19.06 -25.45
C ALA A 215 11.23 18.46 -25.87
N TYR A 216 11.31 17.13 -25.97
CA TYR A 216 12.57 16.40 -26.09
C TYR A 216 12.61 15.38 -27.24
N GLY A 217 11.51 15.15 -27.96
CA GLY A 217 11.44 14.12 -29.02
C GLY A 217 12.47 14.31 -30.14
N MET A 218 12.93 15.55 -30.38
CA MET A 218 14.01 15.84 -31.32
C MET A 218 15.38 15.25 -30.94
N PHE A 219 15.56 14.85 -29.68
CA PHE A 219 16.80 14.24 -29.17
C PHE A 219 16.73 12.71 -29.08
N ARG A 220 15.63 12.09 -29.52
CA ARG A 220 15.48 10.63 -29.46
C ARG A 220 16.42 9.97 -30.47
N GLU A 221 17.25 9.06 -29.99
CA GLU A 221 18.08 8.21 -30.87
C GLU A 221 17.19 7.10 -31.48
N ASP A 222 17.42 6.80 -32.77
CA ASP A 222 16.69 5.78 -33.55
C ASP A 222 17.04 4.34 -33.15
#